data_AF-A0A542YSH2-F1
#
_entry.id   AF-A0A542YSH2-F1
#
_cell.length_a   1.000
_cell.length_b   1.000
_cell.length_c   1.000
_cell.angle_alpha   90.00
_cell.angle_beta   90.00
_cell.angle_gamma   90.00
#
_symmetry.space_group_name_H-M   'P 1'
#
loop_
_entity.id
_entity.type
_entity.pdbx_description
1 polymer ?
#
loop_
_entity_poly.entity_id
_entity_poly.type
_entity_poly.pdbx_seq_one_letter_code
_entity_poly.pdbx_strand_id
1 'polypeptide(L)'
;MAIVAAGALVLSGCTSDSGDDGDDTTSADSGDAGGGTDGDDSTATGGSEGGEAAGGAKPDLGDVTTADDNIFYSAGEVEWSGYNGNLIDTNSTYNAVINARLNTGFQYFGSDGSIIPDTDFGSYEVTSEDPLIVEYTISDEAVWEDGTPITYDDYLYDWASNNAPAIFGEDADPVFNNVSSSFGEYVPEGPQGEPGGKTFTVEYESPYPDWEILIGGTFPAHIVAEQSGMTLEELTQAITDRDAEAVGSTADFFNEGWLSPDKQLPDPAIVPSSGPYSLNGATWSTGEYITLVPNENWWGTPAATANLTFRFAAAETHVTALANGDLNVIEPQATVDTITQIEELGDQFTLLQGDTLTWEHLDFNFAEDSPFADGNGGLAAREAFAMCVPRQQIVDNLITPINPEAVVMNAREKFPFQDDYQEVVDAAYDGRFDEVDLEGAKAKLAESGLETPVPIRIGYSAPNQRRTNEVSLIASSCNDPELFEVEDVGNADFFGTTLENGDWEIALFAWAGSGQIASGQAIYETDGEQNFGGFSNEEVDAAWDELASTVDPAVHLEQVKIIEKALWENLYGIPLFAHPGVVAHDATIDNIIFNSTQTQIVWNAEQWVRAQ
;
A
#
# COMPACT_ATOMS: atom_id res chain seq x y z
N MET A 1 9.82 -16.00 3.13
CA MET A 1 9.40 -14.67 2.64
C MET A 1 8.63 -14.00 3.76
N ALA A 2 9.33 -13.17 4.54
CA ALA A 2 8.70 -12.21 5.44
C ALA A 2 8.65 -10.89 4.67
N ILE A 3 7.50 -10.22 4.64
CA ILE A 3 7.34 -8.91 3.99
C ILE A 3 7.43 -7.86 5.10
N VAL A 4 8.52 -7.11 5.13
CA VAL A 4 8.79 -6.02 6.07
C VAL A 4 7.68 -4.95 6.02
N ALA A 5 6.66 -5.03 6.88
CA ALA A 5 5.54 -4.07 6.87
C ALA A 5 5.82 -2.70 7.53
N ALA A 6 7.03 -2.44 8.02
CA ALA A 6 7.39 -1.07 8.46
C ALA A 6 8.05 -0.24 7.34
N GLY A 7 8.50 -0.87 6.24
CA GLY A 7 9.28 -0.17 5.21
C GLY A 7 9.30 -0.78 3.81
N ALA A 8 8.73 -1.95 3.56
CA ALA A 8 8.67 -2.53 2.21
C ALA A 8 7.37 -2.16 1.49
N LEU A 9 7.52 -1.88 0.19
CA LEU A 9 6.40 -1.67 -0.70
C LEU A 9 5.62 -2.98 -0.87
N VAL A 10 4.31 -2.89 -1.04
CA VAL A 10 3.48 -4.08 -1.25
C VAL A 10 3.24 -4.26 -2.74
N LEU A 11 3.34 -5.50 -3.22
CA LEU A 11 2.90 -5.85 -4.56
C LEU A 11 1.40 -5.60 -4.69
N SER A 12 1.00 -4.70 -5.58
CA SER A 12 -0.42 -4.48 -5.87
C SER A 12 -0.96 -5.57 -6.80
N GLY A 13 -1.41 -6.67 -6.17
CA GLY A 13 -2.19 -7.73 -6.79
C GLY A 13 -3.68 -7.46 -6.64
N CYS A 14 -4.21 -6.47 -7.35
CA CYS A 14 -5.67 -6.31 -7.46
C CYS A 14 -6.25 -7.41 -8.37
N THR A 15 -6.22 -8.65 -7.91
CA THR A 15 -7.05 -9.75 -8.43
C THR A 15 -7.48 -10.56 -7.22
N SER A 16 -8.78 -10.57 -6.95
CA SER A 16 -9.32 -11.45 -5.93
C SER A 16 -9.21 -12.91 -6.40
N ASP A 17 -8.70 -13.78 -5.52
CA ASP A 17 -8.63 -15.22 -5.78
C ASP A 17 -10.04 -15.81 -5.65
N SER A 18 -10.78 -15.83 -6.75
CA SER A 18 -12.11 -16.43 -6.80
C SER A 18 -11.96 -17.94 -7.01
N GLY A 19 -12.28 -18.73 -5.98
CA GLY A 19 -12.37 -20.18 -6.06
C GLY A 19 -13.34 -20.65 -7.16
N ASP A 20 -12.86 -21.59 -7.96
CA ASP A 20 -13.52 -22.24 -9.10
C ASP A 20 -14.81 -22.98 -8.69
N ASP A 21 -15.94 -22.59 -9.29
CA ASP A 21 -17.12 -23.46 -9.45
C ASP A 21 -17.76 -23.16 -10.81
N GLY A 22 -17.43 -23.99 -11.81
CA GLY A 22 -18.01 -23.93 -13.13
C GLY A 22 -19.46 -24.44 -13.20
N ASP A 23 -20.29 -23.78 -14.02
CA ASP A 23 -21.20 -24.52 -14.91
C ASP A 23 -21.60 -23.69 -16.15
N ASP A 24 -21.69 -24.42 -17.26
CA ASP A 24 -22.05 -23.99 -18.60
C ASP A 24 -23.47 -23.39 -18.68
N THR A 25 -23.65 -22.30 -19.43
CA THR A 25 -24.76 -22.23 -20.40
C THR A 25 -24.44 -21.35 -21.61
N THR A 26 -24.94 -21.81 -22.75
CA THR A 26 -24.62 -21.35 -24.10
C THR A 26 -25.72 -20.49 -24.72
N SER A 27 -25.28 -19.64 -25.65
CA SER A 27 -25.91 -19.28 -26.94
C SER A 27 -26.68 -17.95 -27.09
N ALA A 28 -26.10 -17.14 -27.99
CA ALA A 28 -26.68 -16.50 -29.18
C ALA A 28 -27.53 -15.23 -28.97
N ASP A 29 -27.56 -14.24 -29.87
CA ASP A 29 -26.81 -13.83 -31.06
C ASP A 29 -27.50 -12.52 -31.51
N SER A 30 -26.73 -11.62 -32.12
CA SER A 30 -27.14 -10.59 -33.09
C SER A 30 -27.95 -9.36 -32.64
N GLY A 31 -27.42 -8.17 -32.97
CA GLY A 31 -28.20 -6.93 -33.00
C GLY A 31 -27.43 -5.62 -33.19
N ASP A 32 -26.66 -5.50 -34.27
CA ASP A 32 -25.96 -4.29 -34.73
C ASP A 32 -26.91 -3.11 -35.11
N ALA A 33 -26.31 -1.90 -35.08
CA ALA A 33 -26.63 -0.66 -35.79
C ALA A 33 -27.63 0.36 -35.19
N GLY A 34 -27.07 1.34 -34.47
CA GLY A 34 -26.67 2.62 -35.09
C GLY A 34 -27.69 3.78 -35.13
N GLY A 35 -27.23 4.96 -34.70
CA GLY A 35 -27.81 6.25 -35.11
C GLY A 35 -27.72 7.35 -34.05
N GLY A 36 -26.68 8.18 -34.13
CA GLY A 36 -26.36 9.22 -33.15
C GLY A 36 -27.23 10.47 -33.17
N THR A 37 -26.90 11.40 -32.29
CA THR A 37 -27.06 12.85 -32.51
C THR A 37 -26.17 13.62 -31.55
N ASP A 38 -25.41 14.55 -32.13
CA ASP A 38 -24.64 15.61 -31.47
C ASP A 38 -25.52 16.48 -30.57
N GLY A 39 -24.96 16.89 -29.44
CA GLY A 39 -25.57 17.85 -28.51
C GLY A 39 -24.54 18.44 -27.56
N ASP A 40 -23.80 19.41 -28.08
CA ASP A 40 -23.03 20.41 -27.33
C ASP A 40 -23.93 21.07 -26.26
N ASP A 41 -23.63 20.87 -24.98
CA ASP A 41 -24.04 21.82 -23.94
C ASP A 41 -23.01 21.89 -22.81
N SER A 42 -22.29 23.01 -22.80
CA SER A 42 -21.48 23.48 -21.71
C SER A 42 -22.36 23.83 -20.50
N THR A 43 -22.22 23.12 -19.39
CA THR A 43 -22.76 23.59 -18.10
C THR A 43 -21.77 23.39 -16.97
N ALA A 44 -21.37 24.52 -16.40
CA ALA A 44 -20.61 24.67 -15.19
C ALA A 44 -21.36 24.14 -13.96
N THR A 45 -20.64 23.42 -13.12
CA THR A 45 -20.93 23.12 -11.71
C THR A 45 -19.58 23.30 -11.00
N GLY A 46 -19.38 24.19 -10.04
CA GLY A 46 -20.27 24.61 -8.96
C GLY A 46 -19.71 24.05 -7.66
N GLY A 47 -18.49 24.50 -7.31
CA GLY A 47 -17.75 24.02 -6.14
C GLY A 47 -18.48 24.27 -4.83
N SER A 48 -18.38 23.30 -3.94
CA SER A 48 -18.53 23.46 -2.50
C SER A 48 -17.13 23.37 -1.90
N GLU A 49 -16.68 24.49 -1.33
CA GLU A 49 -15.40 24.63 -0.63
C GLU A 49 -15.41 23.74 0.63
N GLY A 50 -14.86 22.53 0.51
CA GLY A 50 -14.22 21.86 1.65
C GLY A 50 -12.93 22.62 1.95
N GLY A 51 -12.73 23.03 3.21
CA GLY A 51 -11.52 23.76 3.59
C GLY A 51 -10.29 22.92 3.26
N GLU A 52 -9.47 23.39 2.31
CA GLU A 52 -8.15 22.81 2.04
C GLU A 52 -7.33 22.84 3.33
N ALA A 53 -7.20 21.69 3.97
CA ALA A 53 -6.12 21.45 4.91
C ALA A 53 -4.81 21.61 4.12
N ALA A 54 -3.91 22.47 4.58
CA ALA A 54 -2.58 22.56 3.99
C ALA A 54 -1.84 21.23 4.23
N GLY A 55 -1.48 20.53 3.16
CA GLY A 55 -0.62 19.33 3.19
C GLY A 55 -1.31 18.04 3.61
N GLY A 56 -2.37 17.62 2.89
CA GLY A 56 -2.92 16.25 2.97
C GLY A 56 -3.58 15.82 4.30
N ALA A 57 -3.54 16.64 5.35
CA ALA A 57 -4.09 16.30 6.67
C ALA A 57 -5.63 16.22 6.69
N LYS A 58 -6.17 15.49 7.67
CA LYS A 58 -7.63 15.45 7.89
C LYS A 58 -8.15 16.85 8.24
N PRO A 59 -9.31 17.27 7.69
CA PRO A 59 -9.90 18.56 8.05
C PRO A 59 -10.32 18.60 9.53
N ASP A 60 -10.15 19.76 10.17
CA ASP A 60 -10.72 20.04 11.48
C ASP A 60 -12.22 20.33 11.33
N LEU A 61 -13.06 19.39 11.80
CA LEU A 61 -14.52 19.52 11.77
C LEU A 61 -15.08 20.33 12.95
N GLY A 62 -14.27 20.70 13.93
CA GLY A 62 -14.71 21.27 15.19
C GLY A 62 -15.60 20.32 16.00
N ASP A 63 -16.67 20.84 16.59
CA ASP A 63 -17.59 20.04 17.40
C ASP A 63 -18.42 19.08 16.52
N VAL A 64 -18.08 17.79 16.54
CA VAL A 64 -18.82 16.73 15.83
C VAL A 64 -19.90 16.13 16.73
N THR A 65 -21.11 15.95 16.17
CA THR A 65 -22.18 15.15 16.78
C THR A 65 -22.43 13.94 15.89
N THR A 66 -22.29 12.73 16.45
CA THR A 66 -22.55 11.49 15.74
C THR A 66 -23.99 11.44 15.22
N ALA A 67 -24.14 11.29 13.90
CA ALA A 67 -25.42 11.09 13.25
C ALA A 67 -25.86 9.61 13.41
N ASP A 68 -27.14 9.41 13.72
CA ASP A 68 -27.79 8.10 13.68
C ASP A 68 -28.06 7.72 12.21
N ASP A 69 -26.99 7.30 11.54
CA ASP A 69 -26.98 6.85 10.15
C ASP A 69 -26.11 5.58 10.01
N ASN A 70 -26.17 4.96 8.83
CA ASN A 70 -25.28 3.89 8.42
C ASN A 70 -24.71 4.18 7.02
N ILE A 71 -23.38 4.20 6.92
CA ILE A 71 -22.66 4.35 5.66
C ILE A 71 -22.04 3.02 5.25
N PHE A 72 -22.36 2.58 4.03
CA PHE A 72 -21.87 1.32 3.44
C PHE A 72 -20.66 1.57 2.53
N TYR A 73 -19.55 0.88 2.79
CA TYR A 73 -18.34 0.87 1.96
C TYR A 73 -17.92 -0.57 1.66
N SER A 74 -17.17 -0.79 0.58
CA SER A 74 -16.52 -2.07 0.31
C SER A 74 -15.11 -1.86 -0.22
N ALA A 75 -14.14 -2.50 0.43
CA ALA A 75 -12.77 -2.61 -0.10
C ALA A 75 -12.60 -3.79 -1.07
N GLY A 76 -13.60 -4.66 -1.19
CA GLY A 76 -13.60 -5.89 -2.00
C GLY A 76 -14.29 -7.05 -1.30
N GLU A 77 -14.14 -8.27 -1.83
CA GLU A 77 -14.83 -9.47 -1.35
C GLU A 77 -14.15 -10.20 -0.21
N VAL A 78 -12.90 -9.87 0.08
CA VAL A 78 -12.13 -10.54 1.14
C VAL A 78 -12.64 -10.10 2.51
N GLU A 79 -13.05 -11.07 3.32
CA GLU A 79 -13.53 -10.85 4.68
C GLU A 79 -12.38 -10.48 5.63
N TRP A 80 -12.66 -9.58 6.58
CA TRP A 80 -11.77 -9.28 7.71
C TRP A 80 -11.23 -10.56 8.36
N SER A 81 -9.93 -10.59 8.64
CA SER A 81 -9.23 -11.79 9.08
C SER A 81 -8.73 -11.73 10.52
N GLY A 82 -8.61 -10.55 11.12
CA GLY A 82 -8.25 -10.44 12.54
C GLY A 82 -7.89 -9.04 13.01
N TYR A 83 -7.95 -8.88 14.33
CA TYR A 83 -7.65 -7.63 15.04
C TYR A 83 -6.16 -7.28 15.00
N ASN A 84 -5.30 -8.29 15.12
CA ASN A 84 -3.88 -8.11 14.89
C ASN A 84 -3.61 -8.09 13.39
N GLY A 85 -3.34 -6.90 12.84
CA GLY A 85 -2.99 -6.72 11.42
C GLY A 85 -1.51 -6.96 11.09
N ASN A 86 -0.67 -7.21 12.10
CA ASN A 86 0.78 -7.30 11.96
C ASN A 86 1.27 -8.74 11.83
N LEU A 87 0.37 -9.70 11.61
CA LEU A 87 0.71 -11.10 11.38
C LEU A 87 0.76 -11.40 9.88
N ILE A 88 1.57 -12.38 9.49
CA ILE A 88 1.66 -12.83 8.09
C ILE A 88 0.28 -13.19 7.51
N ASP A 89 -0.59 -13.82 8.31
CA ASP A 89 -1.92 -14.28 7.88
C ASP A 89 -2.97 -13.17 7.77
N THR A 90 -2.71 -12.00 8.35
CA THR A 90 -3.67 -10.88 8.43
C THR A 90 -3.18 -9.60 7.77
N ASN A 91 -1.92 -9.56 7.34
CA ASN A 91 -1.32 -8.43 6.63
C ASN A 91 -1.86 -8.32 5.20
N SER A 92 -3.05 -7.72 5.07
CA SER A 92 -3.69 -7.44 3.79
C SER A 92 -4.38 -6.08 3.83
N THR A 93 -4.50 -5.43 2.67
CA THR A 93 -5.23 -4.15 2.54
C THR A 93 -6.67 -4.28 3.02
N TYR A 94 -7.36 -5.38 2.71
CA TYR A 94 -8.74 -5.66 3.15
C TYR A 94 -8.91 -5.70 4.68
N ASN A 95 -7.92 -6.24 5.39
CA ASN A 95 -7.93 -6.26 6.85
C ASN A 95 -7.52 -4.90 7.42
N ALA A 96 -6.52 -4.25 6.81
CA ALA A 96 -5.98 -2.97 7.24
C ALA A 96 -7.01 -1.84 7.19
N VAL A 97 -7.86 -1.76 6.16
CA VAL A 97 -8.89 -0.71 6.04
C VAL A 97 -9.90 -0.71 7.20
N ILE A 98 -10.17 -1.88 7.79
CA ILE A 98 -11.05 -2.03 8.96
C ILE A 98 -10.26 -1.75 10.23
N ASN A 99 -9.06 -2.33 10.38
CA ASN A 99 -8.22 -2.14 11.57
C ASN A 99 -7.78 -0.69 11.76
N ALA A 100 -7.59 0.08 10.68
CA ALA A 100 -7.31 1.50 10.72
C ALA A 100 -8.44 2.35 11.34
N ARG A 101 -9.62 1.77 11.60
CA ARG A 101 -10.73 2.41 12.33
C ARG A 101 -10.76 2.01 13.81
N LEU A 102 -10.12 0.89 14.15
CA LEU A 102 -10.05 0.31 15.48
C LEU A 102 -8.78 0.72 16.23
N ASN A 103 -7.71 1.04 15.51
CA ASN A 103 -6.41 1.36 16.08
C ASN A 103 -5.89 2.68 15.54
N THR A 104 -5.19 3.43 16.40
CA THR A 104 -4.43 4.63 16.02
C THR A 104 -3.03 4.61 16.63
N GLY A 105 -2.20 5.60 16.30
CA GLY A 105 -0.83 5.75 16.79
C GLY A 105 -0.36 7.19 16.69
N PHE A 106 0.95 7.42 16.71
CA PHE A 106 1.53 8.78 16.71
C PHE A 106 1.41 9.55 15.39
N GLN A 107 1.10 8.87 14.29
CA GLN A 107 0.98 9.46 12.97
C GLN A 107 -0.05 8.72 12.11
N TYR A 108 -0.48 9.38 11.05
CA TYR A 108 -1.18 8.76 9.93
C TYR A 108 -0.67 9.31 8.59
N PHE A 109 -0.86 8.55 7.51
CA PHE A 109 -0.61 9.03 6.16
C PHE A 109 -1.73 9.97 5.71
N GLY A 110 -1.36 11.19 5.33
CA GLY A 110 -2.23 12.19 4.71
C GLY A 110 -2.67 11.78 3.30
N SER A 111 -3.60 12.52 2.72
CA SER A 111 -4.19 12.22 1.41
C SER A 111 -3.21 12.24 0.24
N ASP A 112 -2.01 12.81 0.43
CA ASP A 112 -0.93 12.94 -0.55
C ASP A 112 0.29 12.06 -0.22
N GLY A 113 0.25 11.27 0.86
CA GLY A 113 1.37 10.48 1.36
C GLY A 113 2.30 11.19 2.35
N SER A 114 1.99 12.43 2.72
CA SER A 114 2.69 13.07 3.84
C SER A 114 2.46 12.32 5.15
N ILE A 115 3.48 12.26 6.00
CA ILE A 115 3.36 11.72 7.35
C ILE A 115 2.81 12.85 8.24
N ILE A 116 1.61 12.66 8.78
CA ILE A 116 0.94 13.66 9.60
C ILE A 116 0.92 13.20 11.06
N PRO A 117 1.51 13.97 12.00
CA PRO A 117 1.39 13.67 13.42
C PRO A 117 -0.08 13.60 13.87
N ASP A 118 -0.46 12.53 14.56
CA ASP A 118 -1.75 12.42 15.23
C ASP A 118 -1.66 13.05 16.64
N THR A 119 -2.00 14.33 16.71
CA THR A 119 -1.91 15.09 17.96
C THR A 119 -2.97 14.69 18.99
N ASP A 120 -4.01 13.94 18.62
CA ASP A 120 -4.97 13.39 19.58
C ASP A 120 -4.31 12.23 20.34
N PHE A 121 -3.50 11.40 19.67
CA PHE A 121 -2.79 10.29 20.30
C PHE A 121 -1.57 10.73 21.10
N GLY A 122 -0.74 11.64 20.57
CA GLY A 122 0.48 12.07 21.25
C GLY A 122 1.40 12.95 20.41
N SER A 123 2.68 12.97 20.78
CA SER A 123 3.73 13.71 20.07
C SER A 123 5.07 12.98 20.13
N TYR A 124 5.97 13.33 19.21
CA TYR A 124 7.37 12.89 19.22
C TYR A 124 8.34 14.05 18.96
N GLU A 125 9.56 13.95 19.49
CA GLU A 125 10.61 14.96 19.32
C GLU A 125 11.98 14.28 19.16
N VAL A 126 12.72 14.63 18.11
CA VAL A 126 14.13 14.25 17.95
C VAL A 126 14.98 15.01 18.98
N THR A 127 15.52 14.30 19.96
CA THR A 127 16.33 14.88 21.05
C THR A 127 17.84 14.79 20.79
N SER A 128 18.25 13.91 19.86
CA SER A 128 19.62 13.74 19.36
C SER A 128 19.58 13.19 17.94
N GLU A 129 20.49 13.63 17.07
CA GLU A 129 20.63 13.13 15.69
C GLU A 129 21.80 12.14 15.53
N ASP A 130 22.75 12.12 16.47
CA ASP A 130 23.90 11.20 16.49
C ASP A 130 24.31 10.84 17.95
N PRO A 131 23.90 9.68 18.49
CA PRO A 131 22.97 8.73 17.87
C PRO A 131 21.56 9.34 17.72
N LEU A 132 20.76 8.80 16.80
CA LEU A 132 19.36 9.22 16.63
C LEU A 132 18.55 8.77 17.88
N ILE A 133 18.01 9.74 18.61
CA ILE A 133 17.17 9.51 19.79
C ILE A 133 15.89 10.30 19.65
N VAL A 134 14.75 9.62 19.74
CA VAL A 134 13.42 10.21 19.65
C VAL A 134 12.68 10.01 20.97
N GLU A 135 12.17 11.10 21.55
CA GLU A 135 11.28 11.05 22.71
C GLU A 135 9.83 11.02 22.23
N TYR A 136 9.05 10.05 22.72
CA TYR A 136 7.62 9.90 22.44
C TYR A 136 6.82 10.22 23.71
N THR A 137 5.73 10.98 23.55
CA THR A 137 4.80 11.33 24.62
C THR A 137 3.38 11.00 24.21
N ILE A 138 2.81 9.97 24.85
CA ILE A 138 1.42 9.54 24.70
C ILE A 138 0.51 10.54 25.45
N SER A 139 -0.63 10.89 24.88
CA SER A 139 -1.65 11.71 25.53
C SER A 139 -2.08 11.13 26.89
N ASP A 140 -2.27 11.99 27.88
CA ASP A 140 -2.84 11.63 29.18
C ASP A 140 -4.28 11.10 29.05
N GLU A 141 -4.97 11.47 27.96
CA GLU A 141 -6.35 11.05 27.66
C GLU A 141 -6.40 9.72 26.89
N ALA A 142 -5.28 9.25 26.33
CA ALA A 142 -5.22 8.02 25.56
C ALA A 142 -5.49 6.77 26.42
N VAL A 143 -6.58 6.07 26.10
CA VAL A 143 -7.07 4.88 26.79
C VAL A 143 -7.57 3.85 25.78
N TRP A 144 -7.35 2.57 26.06
CA TRP A 144 -8.09 1.50 25.39
C TRP A 144 -9.58 1.63 25.67
N GLU A 145 -10.42 1.05 24.81
CA GLU A 145 -11.87 1.07 24.95
C GLU A 145 -12.36 0.55 26.30
N ASP A 146 -11.62 -0.33 26.97
CA ASP A 146 -11.98 -0.81 28.32
C ASP A 146 -11.65 0.19 29.45
N GLY A 147 -11.07 1.34 29.11
CA GLY A 147 -10.63 2.41 30.00
C GLY A 147 -9.21 2.25 30.54
N THR A 148 -8.48 1.21 30.15
CA THR A 148 -7.08 1.00 30.52
C THR A 148 -6.21 2.05 29.82
N PRO A 149 -5.35 2.81 30.53
CA PRO A 149 -4.44 3.76 29.89
C PRO A 149 -3.50 3.08 28.89
N ILE A 150 -3.33 3.68 27.71
CA ILE A 150 -2.26 3.30 26.77
C ILE A 150 -0.94 3.86 27.30
N THR A 151 0.09 3.03 27.43
CA THR A 151 1.34 3.40 28.11
C THR A 151 2.58 2.84 27.42
N TYR A 152 3.75 3.19 27.97
CA TYR A 152 5.04 2.59 27.61
C TYR A 152 5.01 1.05 27.58
N ASP A 153 4.25 0.40 28.46
CA ASP A 153 4.23 -1.07 28.55
C ASP A 153 3.71 -1.73 27.25
N ASP A 154 2.77 -1.06 26.56
CA ASP A 154 2.23 -1.53 25.27
C ASP A 154 3.31 -1.49 24.17
N TYR A 155 4.11 -0.42 24.12
CA TYR A 155 5.22 -0.27 23.18
C TYR A 155 6.42 -1.18 23.51
N LEU A 156 6.66 -1.43 24.80
CA LEU A 156 7.67 -2.37 25.24
C LEU A 156 7.32 -3.81 24.82
N TYR A 157 6.05 -4.20 24.92
CA TYR A 157 5.60 -5.51 24.43
C TYR A 157 5.68 -5.63 22.91
N ASP A 158 5.24 -4.59 22.18
CA ASP A 158 5.34 -4.55 20.71
C ASP A 158 6.79 -4.78 20.25
N TRP A 159 7.73 -4.04 20.82
CA TRP A 159 9.16 -4.26 20.56
C TRP A 159 9.62 -5.68 20.93
N ALA A 160 9.22 -6.22 22.08
CA ALA A 160 9.65 -7.55 22.50
C ALA A 160 9.16 -8.65 21.55
N SER A 161 7.98 -8.48 20.98
CA SER A 161 7.43 -9.39 19.96
C SER A 161 8.19 -9.29 18.63
N ASN A 162 8.68 -8.10 18.28
CA ASN A 162 9.46 -7.84 17.06
C ASN A 162 10.96 -8.17 17.21
N ASN A 163 11.47 -8.32 18.44
CA ASN A 163 12.89 -8.48 18.71
C ASN A 163 13.23 -9.83 19.33
N ALA A 164 13.09 -10.90 18.53
CA ALA A 164 13.43 -12.24 18.97
C ALA A 164 14.89 -12.39 19.44
N PRO A 165 15.91 -11.82 18.75
CA PRO A 165 17.30 -11.89 19.20
C PRO A 165 17.53 -11.36 20.62
N ALA A 166 16.90 -10.23 20.97
CA ALA A 166 17.10 -9.62 22.27
C ALA A 166 16.40 -10.36 23.42
N ILE A 167 15.31 -11.10 23.14
CA ILE A 167 14.55 -11.85 24.14
C ILE A 167 15.01 -13.32 24.24
N PHE A 168 15.17 -14.00 23.10
CA PHE A 168 15.40 -15.45 23.02
C PHE A 168 16.85 -15.81 22.65
N GLY A 169 17.66 -14.83 22.23
CA GLY A 169 19.04 -14.99 21.79
C GLY A 169 19.19 -14.97 20.27
N GLU A 170 20.38 -14.56 19.79
CA GLU A 170 20.73 -14.34 18.38
C GLU A 170 20.33 -15.45 17.40
N ASP A 171 20.46 -16.71 17.81
CA ASP A 171 20.21 -17.88 16.96
C ASP A 171 18.82 -18.52 17.19
N ALA A 172 17.94 -17.87 17.95
CA ALA A 172 16.62 -18.42 18.25
C ALA A 172 15.64 -18.20 17.10
N ASP A 173 14.90 -19.25 16.74
CA ASP A 173 13.78 -19.09 15.82
C ASP A 173 12.73 -18.16 16.45
N PRO A 174 12.20 -17.17 15.70
CA PRO A 174 11.17 -16.28 16.21
C PRO A 174 9.91 -17.08 16.58
N VAL A 175 9.42 -16.88 17.81
CA VAL A 175 8.18 -17.52 18.29
C VAL A 175 6.93 -16.69 17.98
N PHE A 176 7.11 -15.40 17.68
CA PHE A 176 6.04 -14.49 17.26
C PHE A 176 6.00 -14.43 15.73
N ASN A 177 4.81 -14.54 15.15
CA ASN A 177 4.56 -14.55 13.71
C ASN A 177 4.38 -13.13 13.15
N ASN A 178 5.22 -12.20 13.59
CA ASN A 178 5.20 -10.84 13.08
C ASN A 178 5.57 -10.83 11.60
N VAL A 179 4.91 -9.95 10.85
CA VAL A 179 5.22 -9.73 9.43
C VAL A 179 6.55 -8.99 9.25
N SER A 180 7.01 -8.26 10.27
CA SER A 180 8.27 -7.50 10.29
C SER A 180 9.02 -7.71 11.61
N SER A 181 10.33 -7.50 11.59
CA SER A 181 11.22 -7.42 12.77
C SER A 181 11.85 -6.03 12.93
N SER A 182 11.46 -5.05 12.10
CA SER A 182 12.19 -3.79 11.95
C SER A 182 12.29 -2.96 13.23
N PHE A 183 11.26 -2.97 14.09
CA PHE A 183 11.36 -2.28 15.38
C PHE A 183 12.48 -2.89 16.25
N GLY A 184 12.63 -4.21 16.24
CA GLY A 184 13.72 -4.88 16.94
C GLY A 184 15.10 -4.64 16.31
N GLU A 185 15.17 -4.61 14.98
CA GLU A 185 16.40 -4.40 14.22
C GLU A 185 16.96 -2.98 14.38
N TYR A 186 16.14 -1.95 14.24
CA TYR A 186 16.59 -0.56 14.37
C TYR A 186 16.72 -0.11 15.83
N VAL A 187 16.06 -0.78 16.78
CA VAL A 187 16.03 -0.42 18.20
C VAL A 187 16.40 -1.64 19.06
N PRO A 188 17.65 -2.13 18.99
CA PRO A 188 18.04 -3.40 19.63
C PRO A 188 17.90 -3.39 21.17
N GLU A 189 18.11 -2.24 21.80
CA GLU A 189 17.97 -2.08 23.26
C GLU A 189 16.54 -1.82 23.72
N GLY A 190 15.62 -1.55 22.79
CA GLY A 190 14.22 -1.27 23.05
C GLY A 190 13.91 0.14 23.56
N PRO A 191 12.62 0.50 23.61
CA PRO A 191 12.19 1.76 24.17
C PRO A 191 12.57 1.84 25.65
N GLN A 192 12.91 3.03 26.14
CA GLN A 192 13.27 3.29 27.53
C GLN A 192 12.21 4.16 28.17
N GLY A 193 11.52 3.63 29.19
CA GLY A 193 10.44 4.31 29.90
C GLY A 193 10.21 3.71 31.29
N GLU A 194 9.34 4.34 32.06
CA GLU A 194 8.89 3.80 33.35
C GLU A 194 7.61 2.99 33.15
N PRO A 195 7.45 1.83 33.82
CA PRO A 195 6.20 1.06 33.77
C PRO A 195 4.97 1.92 34.11
N GLY A 196 3.93 1.81 33.29
CA GLY A 196 2.72 2.65 33.34
C GLY A 196 2.92 4.12 32.94
N GLY A 197 4.10 4.47 32.41
CA GLY A 197 4.45 5.82 32.00
C GLY A 197 3.84 6.22 30.65
N LYS A 198 3.66 7.54 30.45
CA LYS A 198 3.16 8.14 29.21
C LYS A 198 4.28 8.66 28.29
N THR A 199 5.53 8.51 28.71
CA THR A 199 6.70 8.99 27.96
C THR A 199 7.74 7.90 27.90
N PHE A 200 8.38 7.75 26.74
CA PHE A 200 9.50 6.85 26.54
C PHE A 200 10.43 7.39 25.45
N THR A 201 11.69 6.95 25.46
CA THR A 201 12.69 7.32 24.44
C THR A 201 13.11 6.10 23.65
N VAL A 202 13.32 6.29 22.35
CA VAL A 202 13.82 5.27 21.42
C VAL A 202 15.18 5.72 20.92
N GLU A 203 16.22 4.92 21.20
CA GLU A 203 17.56 5.09 20.64
C GLU A 203 17.76 4.12 19.49
N TYR A 204 18.03 4.65 18.30
CA TYR A 204 18.22 3.85 17.09
C TYR A 204 19.69 3.44 16.97
N GLU A 205 19.96 2.21 16.53
CA GLU A 205 21.33 1.71 16.31
C GLU A 205 22.05 2.49 15.20
N SER A 206 21.30 2.88 14.18
CA SER A 206 21.74 3.73 13.07
C SER A 206 20.65 4.76 12.74
N PRO A 207 20.98 5.89 12.08
CA PRO A 207 19.96 6.74 11.51
C PRO A 207 19.01 5.92 10.63
N TYR A 208 17.72 6.21 10.69
CA TYR A 208 16.68 5.55 9.91
C TYR A 208 15.79 6.64 9.29
N PRO A 209 15.75 6.79 7.95
CA PRO A 209 15.00 7.86 7.29
C PRO A 209 13.52 7.86 7.63
N ASP A 210 12.93 6.67 7.73
CA ASP A 210 11.51 6.43 7.97
C ASP A 210 11.18 6.27 9.47
N TRP A 211 11.97 6.86 10.36
CA TRP A 211 11.80 6.73 11.81
C TRP A 211 10.42 7.16 12.31
N GLU A 212 9.78 8.15 11.66
CA GLU A 212 8.45 8.64 12.01
C GLU A 212 7.35 7.58 11.86
N ILE A 213 7.57 6.58 11.01
CA ILE A 213 6.61 5.50 10.77
C ILE A 213 7.03 4.16 11.38
N LEU A 214 8.24 4.06 11.96
CA LEU A 214 8.68 2.85 12.68
C LEU A 214 7.80 2.57 13.90
N ILE A 215 7.49 3.63 14.67
CA ILE A 215 6.71 3.53 15.90
C ILE A 215 5.27 3.91 15.59
N GLY A 216 4.46 2.89 15.30
CA GLY A 216 3.06 3.05 14.94
C GLY A 216 2.06 2.92 16.09
N GLY A 217 0.87 2.44 15.76
CA GLY A 217 -0.08 1.92 16.74
C GLY A 217 0.42 0.61 17.34
N THR A 218 0.05 0.34 18.58
CA THR A 218 0.44 -0.87 19.34
C THR A 218 -0.80 -1.74 19.64
N PHE A 219 -0.60 -2.85 20.35
CA PHE A 219 -1.64 -3.76 20.81
C PHE A 219 -1.74 -3.78 22.35
N PRO A 220 -2.90 -4.12 22.93
CA PRO A 220 -3.12 -3.99 24.37
C PRO A 220 -2.33 -5.05 25.16
N ALA A 221 -1.18 -4.67 25.71
CA ALA A 221 -0.29 -5.59 26.42
C ALA A 221 -0.94 -6.16 27.69
N HIS A 222 -1.90 -5.43 28.28
CA HIS A 222 -2.65 -5.93 29.43
C HIS A 222 -3.55 -7.12 29.09
N ILE A 223 -4.12 -7.15 27.87
CA ILE A 223 -4.90 -8.29 27.38
C ILE A 223 -3.99 -9.48 27.15
N VAL A 224 -2.84 -9.28 26.50
CA VAL A 224 -1.86 -10.35 26.30
C VAL A 224 -1.44 -10.95 27.64
N ALA A 225 -1.07 -10.10 28.61
CA ALA A 225 -0.70 -10.55 29.93
C ALA A 225 -1.81 -11.39 30.58
N GLU A 226 -3.06 -10.89 30.58
CA GLU A 226 -4.20 -11.60 31.17
C GLU A 226 -4.42 -12.97 30.51
N GLN A 227 -4.41 -13.02 29.18
CA GLN A 227 -4.66 -14.26 28.41
C GLN A 227 -3.53 -15.28 28.59
N SER A 228 -2.32 -14.82 28.92
CA SER A 228 -1.18 -15.66 29.28
C SER A 228 -1.07 -15.95 30.79
N GLY A 229 -2.03 -15.50 31.60
CA GLY A 229 -2.08 -15.77 33.03
C GLY A 229 -1.08 -14.95 33.86
N MET A 230 -0.66 -13.80 33.35
CA MET A 230 0.20 -12.81 34.00
C MET A 230 -0.56 -11.50 34.24
N THR A 231 -0.03 -10.68 35.15
CA THR A 231 -0.37 -9.25 35.22
C THR A 231 0.49 -8.46 34.25
N LEU A 232 0.05 -7.26 33.86
CA LEU A 232 0.86 -6.35 33.03
C LEU A 232 2.22 -6.04 33.67
N GLU A 233 2.26 -5.87 35.00
CA GLU A 233 3.50 -5.63 35.76
C GLU A 233 4.47 -6.83 35.64
N GLU A 234 3.95 -8.07 35.73
CA GLU A 234 4.76 -9.28 35.55
C GLU A 234 5.28 -9.42 34.12
N LEU A 235 4.47 -9.14 33.10
CA LEU A 235 4.90 -9.18 31.70
C LEU A 235 5.96 -8.11 31.42
N THR A 236 5.74 -6.88 31.86
CA THR A 236 6.69 -5.77 31.73
C THR A 236 8.04 -6.09 32.37
N GLN A 237 8.01 -6.66 33.58
CA GLN A 237 9.22 -7.09 34.27
C GLN A 237 9.90 -8.25 33.55
N ALA A 238 9.14 -9.23 33.02
CA ALA A 238 9.69 -10.35 32.25
C ALA A 238 10.41 -9.87 30.98
N ILE A 239 9.84 -8.91 30.25
CA ILE A 239 10.48 -8.32 29.08
C ILE A 239 11.77 -7.60 29.49
N THR A 240 11.72 -6.78 30.55
CA THR A 240 12.88 -6.03 31.06
C THR A 240 14.01 -6.97 31.49
N ASP A 241 13.68 -8.09 32.13
CA ASP A 241 14.64 -9.10 32.59
C ASP A 241 15.09 -10.06 31.47
N ARG A 242 14.56 -9.90 30.25
CA ARG A 242 14.78 -10.81 29.11
C ARG A 242 14.42 -12.27 29.45
N ASP A 243 13.33 -12.46 30.20
CA ASP A 243 12.84 -13.79 30.55
C ASP A 243 12.13 -14.44 29.35
N ALA A 244 12.93 -15.15 28.55
CA ALA A 244 12.46 -15.88 27.37
C ALA A 244 11.30 -16.86 27.66
N GLU A 245 11.26 -17.50 28.83
CA GLU A 245 10.19 -18.46 29.15
C GLU A 245 8.87 -17.72 29.37
N ALA A 246 8.91 -16.65 30.16
CA ALA A 246 7.72 -15.84 30.45
C ALA A 246 7.22 -15.09 29.20
N VAL A 247 8.11 -14.42 28.45
CA VAL A 247 7.73 -13.70 27.23
C VAL A 247 7.24 -14.67 26.15
N GLY A 248 7.95 -15.79 25.95
CA GLY A 248 7.55 -16.82 24.99
C GLY A 248 6.19 -17.45 25.28
N SER A 249 5.76 -17.48 26.56
CA SER A 249 4.42 -17.96 26.93
C SER A 249 3.27 -17.08 26.41
N THR A 250 3.57 -15.89 25.89
CA THR A 250 2.60 -14.99 25.25
C THR A 250 2.39 -15.24 23.76
N ALA A 251 3.30 -15.99 23.12
CA ALA A 251 3.31 -16.16 21.66
C ALA A 251 2.03 -16.83 21.12
N ASP A 252 1.49 -17.82 21.81
CA ASP A 252 0.25 -18.50 21.38
C ASP A 252 -0.92 -17.51 21.25
N PHE A 253 -1.10 -16.64 22.24
CA PHE A 253 -2.17 -15.63 22.18
C PHE A 253 -1.87 -14.55 21.14
N PHE A 254 -0.62 -14.08 21.05
CA PHE A 254 -0.22 -13.09 20.05
C PHE A 254 -0.49 -13.57 18.61
N ASN A 255 -0.14 -14.84 18.33
CA ASN A 255 -0.22 -15.44 17.00
C ASN A 255 -1.65 -15.86 16.62
N GLU A 256 -2.45 -16.31 17.59
CA GLU A 256 -3.75 -16.94 17.29
C GLU A 256 -4.96 -16.24 17.94
N GLY A 257 -4.77 -15.58 19.07
CA GLY A 257 -5.84 -15.05 19.92
C GLY A 257 -6.62 -13.87 19.32
N TRP A 258 -5.98 -13.14 18.41
CA TRP A 258 -6.58 -12.00 17.70
C TRP A 258 -6.99 -12.31 16.26
N LEU A 259 -6.89 -13.55 15.83
CA LEU A 259 -7.39 -13.99 14.54
C LEU A 259 -8.92 -14.18 14.55
N SER A 260 -9.52 -14.08 13.37
CA SER A 260 -10.91 -14.49 13.10
C SER A 260 -10.95 -15.67 12.12
N PRO A 261 -10.44 -16.85 12.51
CA PRO A 261 -10.32 -17.99 11.58
C PRO A 261 -11.69 -18.53 11.16
N ASP A 262 -12.69 -18.46 12.06
CA ASP A 262 -14.05 -18.90 11.80
C ASP A 262 -14.94 -17.80 11.18
N LYS A 263 -14.34 -16.66 10.80
CA LYS A 263 -15.06 -15.49 10.24
C LYS A 263 -16.21 -15.07 11.14
N GLN A 264 -15.87 -14.72 12.38
CA GLN A 264 -16.76 -14.24 13.44
C GLN A 264 -16.12 -13.11 14.25
N LEU A 265 -16.92 -12.28 14.89
CA LEU A 265 -16.41 -11.29 15.83
C LEU A 265 -15.76 -11.99 17.04
N PRO A 266 -14.53 -11.61 17.42
CA PRO A 266 -13.94 -12.07 18.67
C PRO A 266 -14.71 -11.52 19.88
N ASP A 267 -14.44 -12.06 21.07
CA ASP A 267 -14.96 -11.47 22.31
C ASP A 267 -14.46 -10.02 22.43
N PRO A 268 -15.35 -9.01 22.51
CA PRO A 268 -14.92 -7.61 22.60
C PRO A 268 -13.98 -7.34 23.78
N ALA A 269 -14.03 -8.14 24.83
CA ALA A 269 -13.15 -8.01 25.99
C ALA A 269 -11.66 -8.23 25.66
N ILE A 270 -11.33 -8.90 24.55
CA ILE A 270 -9.94 -9.18 24.15
C ILE A 270 -9.47 -8.34 22.96
N VAL A 271 -10.32 -7.48 22.40
CA VAL A 271 -10.01 -6.61 21.25
C VAL A 271 -10.42 -5.14 21.51
N PRO A 272 -10.02 -4.56 22.66
CA PRO A 272 -10.41 -3.19 22.96
C PRO A 272 -9.81 -2.22 21.93
N SER A 273 -10.64 -1.35 21.38
CA SER A 273 -10.20 -0.35 20.39
C SER A 273 -9.36 0.76 21.03
N SER A 274 -8.37 1.28 20.29
CA SER A 274 -7.70 2.56 20.56
C SER A 274 -8.13 3.68 19.60
N GLY A 275 -9.05 3.40 18.66
CA GLY A 275 -9.51 4.32 17.63
C GLY A 275 -10.95 4.81 17.81
N PRO A 276 -11.48 5.56 16.82
CA PRO A 276 -12.81 6.18 16.88
C PRO A 276 -13.98 5.18 16.76
N TYR A 277 -13.74 3.98 16.22
CA TYR A 277 -14.72 2.91 16.11
C TYR A 277 -14.34 1.69 16.95
N SER A 278 -15.28 0.78 17.16
CA SER A 278 -15.18 -0.36 18.05
C SER A 278 -15.84 -1.63 17.47
N LEU A 279 -15.33 -2.79 17.92
CA LEU A 279 -15.95 -4.10 17.74
C LEU A 279 -16.97 -4.44 18.84
N ASN A 280 -16.97 -3.74 19.96
CA ASN A 280 -17.96 -3.88 21.02
C ASN A 280 -19.31 -3.32 20.58
N GLY A 281 -20.26 -4.21 20.30
CA GLY A 281 -21.55 -3.83 19.72
C GLY A 281 -21.55 -3.81 18.19
N ALA A 282 -20.42 -4.17 17.55
CA ALA A 282 -20.37 -4.43 16.13
C ALA A 282 -21.29 -5.59 15.73
N THR A 283 -21.68 -5.61 14.46
CA THR A 283 -22.43 -6.72 13.87
C THR A 283 -21.67 -7.34 12.71
N TRP A 284 -21.86 -8.64 12.53
CA TRP A 284 -21.16 -9.43 11.54
C TRP A 284 -22.10 -10.41 10.85
N SER A 285 -21.95 -10.53 9.53
CA SER A 285 -22.58 -11.54 8.70
C SER A 285 -21.53 -12.12 7.76
N THR A 286 -21.19 -13.40 7.95
CA THR A 286 -20.14 -14.10 7.19
C THR A 286 -20.42 -14.01 5.69
N GLY A 287 -19.40 -13.57 4.94
CA GLY A 287 -19.47 -13.36 3.49
C GLY A 287 -20.33 -12.17 3.06
N GLU A 288 -20.88 -11.39 3.99
CA GLU A 288 -21.74 -10.24 3.67
C GLU A 288 -21.18 -8.92 4.21
N TYR A 289 -20.94 -8.78 5.52
CA TYR A 289 -20.48 -7.52 6.10
C TYR A 289 -19.92 -7.61 7.54
N ILE A 290 -19.19 -6.56 7.92
CA ILE A 290 -18.95 -6.12 9.30
C ILE A 290 -19.43 -4.68 9.49
N THR A 291 -20.11 -4.39 10.58
CA THR A 291 -20.52 -3.02 10.95
C THR A 291 -19.85 -2.62 12.25
N LEU A 292 -19.03 -1.57 12.19
CA LEU A 292 -18.39 -0.97 13.35
C LEU A 292 -19.30 0.10 13.97
N VAL A 293 -19.17 0.28 15.28
CA VAL A 293 -19.90 1.30 16.06
C VAL A 293 -18.92 2.25 16.73
N PRO A 294 -19.30 3.50 17.07
CA PRO A 294 -18.40 4.43 17.75
C PRO A 294 -17.84 3.87 19.06
N ASN A 295 -16.56 4.09 19.29
CA ASN A 295 -15.93 3.84 20.58
C ASN A 295 -16.36 4.93 21.58
N GLU A 296 -17.17 4.58 22.57
CA GLU A 296 -17.67 5.54 23.57
C GLU A 296 -16.56 6.15 24.46
N ASN A 297 -15.38 5.50 24.51
CA ASN A 297 -14.22 5.94 25.28
C ASN A 297 -13.12 6.57 24.40
N TRP A 298 -13.38 6.78 23.11
CA TRP A 298 -12.47 7.55 22.25
C TRP A 298 -12.35 8.99 22.76
N TRP A 299 -11.10 9.43 22.95
CA TRP A 299 -10.80 10.73 23.56
C TRP A 299 -10.66 11.86 22.54
N GLY A 300 -10.38 11.54 21.29
CA GLY A 300 -10.31 12.50 20.18
C GLY A 300 -11.69 12.92 19.66
N THR A 301 -11.72 13.44 18.44
CA THR A 301 -12.98 13.83 17.79
C THR A 301 -13.88 12.60 17.56
N PRO A 302 -15.13 12.58 18.06
CA PRO A 302 -16.03 11.43 17.88
C PRO A 302 -16.32 11.13 16.40
N ALA A 303 -16.54 9.85 16.09
CA ALA A 303 -17.00 9.44 14.77
C ALA A 303 -18.31 10.17 14.38
N ALA A 304 -18.35 10.72 13.17
CA ALA A 304 -19.46 11.52 12.69
C ALA A 304 -20.70 10.68 12.33
N THR A 305 -20.54 9.36 12.12
CA THR A 305 -21.62 8.42 11.80
C THR A 305 -21.65 7.23 12.76
N ALA A 306 -22.84 6.85 13.24
CA ALA A 306 -23.05 5.81 14.25
C ALA A 306 -22.80 4.38 13.77
N ASN A 307 -22.87 4.11 12.47
CA ASN A 307 -22.57 2.79 11.91
C ASN A 307 -21.72 2.95 10.64
N LEU A 308 -20.55 2.32 10.64
CA LEU A 308 -19.73 2.19 9.45
C LEU A 308 -19.73 0.72 9.04
N THR A 309 -20.44 0.40 7.95
CA THR A 309 -20.56 -0.98 7.47
C THR A 309 -19.62 -1.22 6.30
N PHE A 310 -18.69 -2.15 6.47
CA PHE A 310 -17.87 -2.72 5.40
C PHE A 310 -18.59 -3.94 4.83
N ARG A 311 -19.00 -3.90 3.58
CA ARG A 311 -19.58 -5.04 2.86
C ARG A 311 -18.49 -5.77 2.09
N PHE A 312 -18.54 -7.10 2.12
CA PHE A 312 -17.63 -7.96 1.37
C PHE A 312 -18.23 -8.19 -0.02
N ALA A 313 -17.78 -7.43 -1.00
CA ALA A 313 -18.36 -7.41 -2.35
C ALA A 313 -17.27 -7.30 -3.42
N ALA A 314 -17.33 -8.15 -4.42
CA ALA A 314 -16.37 -8.18 -5.52
C ALA A 314 -16.37 -6.86 -6.30
N ALA A 315 -15.20 -6.39 -6.72
CA ALA A 315 -15.01 -5.04 -7.26
C ALA A 315 -15.88 -4.77 -8.50
N GLU A 316 -16.13 -5.78 -9.33
CA GLU A 316 -16.99 -5.70 -10.53
C GLU A 316 -18.46 -5.44 -10.20
N THR A 317 -18.89 -5.67 -8.95
CA THR A 317 -20.27 -5.42 -8.51
C THR A 317 -20.48 -4.01 -7.96
N HIS A 318 -19.39 -3.28 -7.66
CA HIS A 318 -19.42 -2.02 -6.91
C HIS A 318 -20.30 -0.95 -7.54
N VAL A 319 -20.17 -0.69 -8.86
CA VAL A 319 -20.95 0.37 -9.53
C VAL A 319 -22.45 0.07 -9.49
N THR A 320 -22.84 -1.18 -9.67
CA THR A 320 -24.26 -1.60 -9.56
C THR A 320 -24.74 -1.50 -8.11
N ALA A 321 -23.92 -1.89 -7.14
CA ALA A 321 -24.25 -1.78 -5.72
C ALA A 321 -24.40 -0.31 -5.27
N LEU A 322 -23.56 0.59 -5.76
CA LEU A 322 -23.70 2.03 -5.57
C LEU A 322 -25.03 2.54 -6.13
N ALA A 323 -25.36 2.18 -7.38
CA ALA A 323 -26.60 2.57 -8.04
C ALA A 323 -27.87 2.12 -7.28
N ASN A 324 -27.81 0.95 -6.65
CA ASN A 324 -28.92 0.40 -5.85
C ASN A 324 -28.96 0.92 -4.40
N GLY A 325 -27.94 1.65 -3.94
CA GLY A 325 -27.78 2.07 -2.54
C GLY A 325 -27.34 0.95 -1.59
N ASP A 326 -26.87 -0.17 -2.13
CA ASP A 326 -26.24 -1.25 -1.37
C ASP A 326 -24.83 -0.87 -0.91
N LEU A 327 -24.15 -0.01 -1.66
CA LEU A 327 -22.96 0.72 -1.24
C LEU A 327 -23.22 2.22 -1.33
N ASN A 328 -22.60 2.99 -0.45
CA ASN A 328 -22.64 4.45 -0.50
C ASN A 328 -21.32 5.06 -0.93
N VAL A 329 -20.22 4.37 -0.69
CA VAL A 329 -18.86 4.73 -1.12
C VAL A 329 -18.25 3.48 -1.74
N ILE A 330 -17.62 3.63 -2.90
CA ILE A 330 -16.93 2.56 -3.63
C ILE A 330 -15.56 3.00 -4.10
N GLU A 331 -14.63 2.06 -4.17
CA GLU A 331 -13.30 2.24 -4.76
C GLU A 331 -13.05 1.09 -5.77
N PRO A 332 -13.74 1.12 -6.94
CA PRO A 332 -13.70 0.03 -7.91
C PRO A 332 -12.38 -0.03 -8.68
N GLN A 333 -12.20 -1.11 -9.45
CA GLN A 333 -11.10 -1.17 -10.41
C GLN A 333 -11.18 -0.01 -11.42
N ALA A 334 -10.10 0.76 -11.50
CA ALA A 334 -9.99 1.92 -12.36
C ALA A 334 -9.85 1.50 -13.84
N THR A 335 -10.96 1.57 -14.58
CA THR A 335 -11.00 1.34 -16.03
C THR A 335 -11.85 2.40 -16.73
N VAL A 336 -11.62 2.60 -18.03
CA VAL A 336 -12.44 3.52 -18.85
C VAL A 336 -13.93 3.16 -18.81
N ASP A 337 -14.24 1.86 -18.79
CA ASP A 337 -15.60 1.35 -18.71
C ASP A 337 -16.22 1.66 -17.33
N THR A 338 -15.48 1.44 -16.24
CA THR A 338 -15.90 1.79 -14.88
C THR A 338 -16.27 3.27 -14.77
N ILE A 339 -15.43 4.18 -15.30
CA ILE A 339 -15.70 5.62 -15.30
C ILE A 339 -16.98 5.92 -16.06
N THR A 340 -17.13 5.37 -17.28
CA THR A 340 -18.33 5.58 -18.11
C THR A 340 -19.59 5.13 -17.36
N GLN A 341 -19.56 3.95 -16.72
CA GLN A 341 -20.70 3.44 -15.95
C GLN A 341 -21.05 4.36 -14.77
N ILE A 342 -20.07 4.92 -14.05
CA ILE A 342 -20.30 5.84 -12.93
C ILE A 342 -20.89 7.17 -13.44
N GLU A 343 -20.34 7.74 -14.51
CA GLU A 343 -20.85 8.98 -15.12
C GLU A 343 -22.31 8.84 -15.58
N GLU A 344 -22.68 7.66 -16.12
CA GLU A 344 -24.06 7.36 -16.52
C GLU A 344 -25.06 7.33 -15.35
N LEU A 345 -24.60 7.17 -14.09
CA LEU A 345 -25.46 7.25 -12.92
C LEU A 345 -25.91 8.68 -12.60
N GLY A 346 -25.17 9.69 -13.07
CA GLY A 346 -25.48 11.12 -12.96
C GLY A 346 -25.22 11.76 -11.58
N ASP A 347 -25.61 13.03 -11.45
CA ASP A 347 -25.24 13.96 -10.35
C ASP A 347 -25.69 13.54 -8.92
N GLN A 348 -26.38 12.42 -8.77
CA GLN A 348 -26.67 11.85 -7.44
C GLN A 348 -25.44 11.18 -6.80
N PHE A 349 -24.38 10.98 -7.59
CA PHE A 349 -23.09 10.48 -7.14
C PHE A 349 -21.98 11.47 -7.49
N THR A 350 -20.96 11.52 -6.64
CA THR A 350 -19.72 12.25 -6.87
C THR A 350 -18.65 11.25 -7.29
N LEU A 351 -17.91 11.59 -8.35
CA LEU A 351 -16.74 10.86 -8.82
C LEU A 351 -15.49 11.63 -8.40
N LEU A 352 -14.57 10.95 -7.70
CA LEU A 352 -13.25 11.45 -7.35
C LEU A 352 -12.21 10.63 -8.12
N GLN A 353 -11.27 11.34 -8.74
CA GLN A 353 -10.20 10.79 -9.55
C GLN A 353 -8.90 11.47 -9.17
N GLY A 354 -7.79 10.75 -9.24
CA GLY A 354 -6.46 11.29 -8.97
C GLY A 354 -5.39 10.22 -9.12
N ASP A 355 -4.13 10.63 -9.01
CA ASP A 355 -3.02 9.67 -8.97
C ASP A 355 -2.90 9.04 -7.57
N THR A 356 -2.47 7.80 -7.53
CA THR A 356 -2.12 7.08 -6.29
C THR A 356 -0.61 6.89 -6.19
N LEU A 357 -0.11 6.64 -4.98
CA LEU A 357 1.27 6.21 -4.69
C LEU A 357 1.48 4.73 -5.02
N THR A 358 0.91 4.31 -6.15
CA THR A 358 1.11 3.01 -6.78
C THR A 358 1.54 3.27 -8.21
N TRP A 359 2.57 2.60 -8.70
CA TRP A 359 3.07 2.83 -10.07
C TRP A 359 3.22 1.53 -10.83
N GLU A 360 2.82 1.54 -12.11
CA GLU A 360 2.96 0.40 -13.01
C GLU A 360 4.32 0.45 -13.71
N HIS A 361 4.97 -0.71 -13.84
CA HIS A 361 6.30 -0.82 -14.42
C HIS A 361 6.51 -2.16 -15.13
N LEU A 362 7.56 -2.20 -15.97
CA LEU A 362 8.06 -3.39 -16.64
C LEU A 362 9.47 -3.69 -16.12
N ASP A 363 9.66 -4.78 -15.38
CA ASP A 363 10.99 -5.15 -14.85
C ASP A 363 11.66 -6.18 -15.73
N PHE A 364 12.96 -6.03 -15.96
CA PHE A 364 13.76 -6.99 -16.72
C PHE A 364 14.22 -8.15 -15.82
N ASN A 365 14.20 -9.36 -16.37
CA ASN A 365 14.84 -10.51 -15.72
C ASN A 365 16.35 -10.53 -16.02
N PHE A 366 17.21 -10.53 -15.00
CA PHE A 366 18.67 -10.56 -15.12
C PHE A 366 19.28 -11.97 -14.93
N ALA A 367 18.46 -13.01 -14.76
CA ALA A 367 18.91 -14.40 -14.67
C ALA A 367 19.74 -14.80 -15.90
N GLU A 368 20.77 -15.64 -15.72
CA GLU A 368 21.81 -15.94 -16.73
C GLU A 368 21.27 -16.31 -18.13
N ASP A 369 20.16 -17.07 -18.20
CA ASP A 369 19.55 -17.52 -19.45
C ASP A 369 18.60 -16.47 -20.09
N SER A 370 18.27 -15.40 -19.39
CA SER A 370 17.42 -14.31 -19.89
C SER A 370 18.09 -13.61 -21.09
N PRO A 371 17.33 -13.21 -22.14
CA PRO A 371 17.85 -12.36 -23.21
C PRO A 371 18.38 -11.01 -22.69
N PHE A 372 17.92 -10.57 -21.52
CA PHE A 372 18.29 -9.29 -20.93
C PHE A 372 19.48 -9.36 -19.96
N ALA A 373 19.99 -10.54 -19.62
CA ALA A 373 21.17 -10.67 -18.77
C ALA A 373 22.43 -10.09 -19.44
N ASP A 374 23.33 -9.50 -18.66
CA ASP A 374 24.56 -8.86 -19.15
C ASP A 374 25.49 -9.83 -19.90
N GLY A 375 25.46 -11.11 -19.54
CA GLY A 375 26.21 -12.17 -20.21
C GLY A 375 25.58 -12.67 -21.53
N ASN A 376 24.35 -12.24 -21.83
CA ASN A 376 23.59 -12.64 -23.00
C ASN A 376 23.36 -11.44 -23.93
N GLY A 377 22.13 -10.91 -24.06
CA GLY A 377 21.87 -9.71 -24.87
C GLY A 377 22.17 -8.39 -24.17
N GLY A 378 22.26 -8.40 -22.84
CA GLY A 378 22.66 -7.28 -21.98
C GLY A 378 21.91 -5.98 -22.23
N LEU A 379 22.59 -4.86 -21.94
CA LEU A 379 22.01 -3.52 -22.09
C LEU A 379 21.48 -3.25 -23.49
N ALA A 380 22.13 -3.78 -24.55
CA ALA A 380 21.68 -3.58 -25.92
C ALA A 380 20.29 -4.21 -26.19
N ALA A 381 20.01 -5.39 -25.62
CA ALA A 381 18.68 -6.00 -25.68
C ALA A 381 17.65 -5.21 -24.85
N ARG A 382 18.03 -4.73 -23.66
CA ARG A 382 17.15 -3.90 -22.80
C ARG A 382 16.80 -2.58 -23.47
N GLU A 383 17.78 -1.88 -24.05
CA GLU A 383 17.58 -0.65 -24.83
C GLU A 383 16.67 -0.88 -26.04
N ALA A 384 16.87 -1.99 -26.77
CA ALA A 384 16.02 -2.33 -27.90
C ALA A 384 14.55 -2.54 -27.49
N PHE A 385 14.32 -3.23 -26.37
CA PHE A 385 12.97 -3.41 -25.84
C PHE A 385 12.37 -2.07 -25.40
N ALA A 386 13.10 -1.28 -24.62
CA ALA A 386 12.65 0.04 -24.17
C ALA A 386 12.28 0.98 -25.33
N MET A 387 13.03 0.95 -26.44
CA MET A 387 12.74 1.74 -27.64
C MET A 387 11.47 1.31 -28.39
N CYS A 388 11.00 0.07 -28.25
CA CYS A 388 9.78 -0.41 -28.89
C CYS A 388 8.53 -0.29 -28.00
N VAL A 389 8.68 -0.14 -26.67
CA VAL A 389 7.54 -0.01 -25.75
C VAL A 389 6.80 1.31 -25.97
N PRO A 390 5.50 1.30 -26.29
CA PRO A 390 4.74 2.50 -26.62
C PRO A 390 4.16 3.19 -25.36
N ARG A 391 5.03 3.67 -24.45
CA ARG A 391 4.65 4.21 -23.12
C ARG A 391 3.58 5.30 -23.20
N GLN A 392 3.76 6.29 -24.07
CA GLN A 392 2.78 7.37 -24.24
C GLN A 392 1.42 6.84 -24.72
N GLN A 393 1.41 5.89 -25.66
CA GLN A 393 0.18 5.29 -26.17
C GLN A 393 -0.55 4.46 -25.09
N ILE A 394 0.20 3.81 -24.20
CA ILE A 394 -0.36 3.11 -23.03
C ILE A 394 -1.10 4.11 -22.14
N VAL A 395 -0.43 5.21 -21.75
CA VAL A 395 -1.04 6.26 -20.92
C VAL A 395 -2.25 6.88 -21.60
N ASP A 396 -2.11 7.32 -22.86
CA ASP A 396 -3.17 8.00 -23.62
C ASP A 396 -4.44 7.14 -23.76
N ASN A 397 -4.27 5.82 -23.97
CA ASN A 397 -5.41 4.94 -24.24
C ASN A 397 -6.03 4.35 -22.98
N LEU A 398 -5.23 4.08 -21.94
CA LEU A 398 -5.67 3.31 -20.78
C LEU A 398 -5.85 4.16 -19.52
N ILE A 399 -5.11 5.26 -19.39
CA ILE A 399 -5.03 6.03 -18.14
C ILE A 399 -5.61 7.42 -18.30
N THR A 400 -5.25 8.19 -19.33
CA THR A 400 -5.79 9.54 -19.57
C THR A 400 -7.32 9.61 -19.61
N PRO A 401 -8.06 8.62 -20.14
CA PRO A 401 -9.52 8.64 -20.08
C PRO A 401 -10.09 8.46 -18.65
N ILE A 402 -9.25 8.03 -17.69
CA ILE A 402 -9.59 7.82 -16.28
C ILE A 402 -9.04 8.96 -15.41
N ASN A 403 -7.83 9.43 -15.69
CA ASN A 403 -7.25 10.61 -15.05
C ASN A 403 -6.70 11.53 -16.15
N PRO A 404 -7.40 12.64 -16.50
CA PRO A 404 -6.96 13.56 -17.54
C PRO A 404 -5.59 14.22 -17.29
N GLU A 405 -5.11 14.23 -16.04
CA GLU A 405 -3.81 14.77 -15.65
C GLU A 405 -2.68 13.73 -15.69
N ALA A 406 -3.01 12.47 -15.98
CA ALA A 406 -2.03 11.39 -16.02
C ALA A 406 -0.93 11.66 -17.07
N VAL A 407 0.30 11.37 -16.67
CA VAL A 407 1.49 11.50 -17.50
C VAL A 407 2.29 10.21 -17.50
N VAL A 408 3.16 10.06 -18.50
CA VAL A 408 4.20 9.02 -18.46
C VAL A 408 5.12 9.29 -17.28
N MET A 409 5.30 8.27 -16.44
CA MET A 409 6.15 8.36 -15.25
C MET A 409 7.60 8.03 -15.60
N ASN A 410 8.53 8.95 -15.32
CA ASN A 410 9.95 8.91 -15.73
C ASN A 410 10.93 8.75 -14.56
N ALA A 411 10.43 8.55 -13.35
CA ALA A 411 11.16 8.13 -12.16
C ALA A 411 10.38 6.99 -11.49
N ARG A 412 11.01 6.23 -10.61
CA ARG A 412 10.44 5.13 -9.81
C ARG A 412 10.22 5.57 -8.36
N GLU A 413 11.20 6.26 -7.78
CA GLU A 413 11.23 6.71 -6.38
C GLU A 413 10.64 8.10 -6.16
N LYS A 414 10.04 8.70 -7.20
CA LYS A 414 9.35 9.98 -7.10
C LYS A 414 8.20 10.01 -8.08
N PHE A 415 7.02 10.38 -7.61
CA PHE A 415 5.79 10.39 -8.40
C PHE A 415 5.59 11.73 -9.13
N PRO A 416 4.93 11.73 -10.31
CA PRO A 416 4.73 12.94 -11.10
C PRO A 416 4.06 14.12 -10.37
N PHE A 417 3.21 13.84 -9.39
CA PHE A 417 2.47 14.84 -8.62
C PHE A 417 3.24 15.38 -7.40
N GLN A 418 4.45 14.90 -7.12
CA GLN A 418 5.27 15.39 -6.01
C GLN A 418 6.16 16.57 -6.44
N ASP A 419 6.33 17.54 -5.53
CA ASP A 419 6.98 18.85 -5.82
C ASP A 419 8.36 18.75 -6.50
N ASP A 420 9.20 17.80 -6.09
CA ASP A 420 10.59 17.68 -6.58
C ASP A 420 10.75 16.70 -7.76
N TYR A 421 9.65 16.17 -8.30
CA TYR A 421 9.68 15.16 -9.36
C TYR A 421 10.50 15.60 -10.57
N GLN A 422 10.24 16.80 -11.08
CA GLN A 422 10.95 17.28 -12.27
C GLN A 422 12.45 17.47 -12.01
N GLU A 423 12.84 17.83 -10.79
CA GLU A 423 14.25 17.96 -10.41
C GLU A 423 14.97 16.60 -10.44
N VAL A 424 14.29 15.53 -10.00
CA VAL A 424 14.81 14.16 -10.10
C VAL A 424 14.90 13.72 -11.57
N VAL A 425 13.83 13.91 -12.35
CA VAL A 425 13.78 13.53 -13.76
C VAL A 425 14.87 14.24 -14.58
N ASP A 426 15.04 15.56 -14.42
CA ASP A 426 16.05 16.34 -15.14
C ASP A 426 17.49 15.86 -14.86
N ALA A 427 17.74 15.26 -13.68
CA ALA A 427 19.04 14.72 -13.30
C ALA A 427 19.28 13.29 -13.83
N ALA A 428 18.21 12.51 -14.01
CA ALA A 428 18.29 11.07 -14.25
C ALA A 428 17.96 10.64 -15.69
N TYR A 429 17.04 11.33 -16.36
CA TYR A 429 16.45 10.86 -17.61
C TYR A 429 16.39 11.98 -18.67
N ASP A 430 16.77 11.65 -19.90
CA ASP A 430 16.95 12.59 -21.01
C ASP A 430 15.90 12.43 -22.12
N GLY A 431 14.86 11.63 -21.90
CA GLY A 431 13.78 11.39 -22.86
C GLY A 431 14.11 10.37 -23.96
N ARG A 432 15.22 9.62 -23.85
CA ARG A 432 15.68 8.70 -24.91
C ARG A 432 14.70 7.57 -25.27
N PHE A 433 13.68 7.32 -24.46
CA PHE A 433 12.64 6.30 -24.66
C PHE A 433 11.21 6.90 -24.62
N ASP A 434 11.05 8.20 -24.87
CA ASP A 434 9.73 8.85 -24.87
C ASP A 434 8.92 8.51 -26.13
N GLU A 435 9.62 8.29 -27.23
CA GLU A 435 9.03 7.98 -28.54
C GLU A 435 9.45 6.58 -28.98
N VAL A 436 8.53 5.86 -29.62
CA VAL A 436 8.82 4.56 -30.23
C VAL A 436 9.82 4.73 -31.38
N ASP A 437 10.96 4.05 -31.31
CA ASP A 437 11.99 4.00 -32.36
C ASP A 437 12.30 2.54 -32.75
N LEU A 438 11.50 1.98 -33.65
CA LEU A 438 11.66 0.59 -34.10
C LEU A 438 12.95 0.37 -34.91
N GLU A 439 13.46 1.38 -35.61
CA GLU A 439 14.70 1.25 -36.37
C GLU A 439 15.91 1.30 -35.44
N GLY A 440 15.88 2.19 -34.44
CA GLY A 440 16.84 2.22 -33.34
C GLY A 440 16.83 0.91 -32.54
N ALA A 441 15.64 0.40 -32.20
CA ALA A 441 15.47 -0.88 -31.53
C ALA A 441 16.13 -2.03 -32.32
N LYS A 442 15.92 -2.09 -33.65
CA LYS A 442 16.53 -3.13 -34.50
C LYS A 442 18.04 -3.03 -34.52
N ALA A 443 18.56 -1.81 -34.59
CA ALA A 443 20.01 -1.57 -34.55
C ALA A 443 20.61 -2.03 -33.21
N LYS A 444 19.96 -1.69 -32.08
CA LYS A 444 20.38 -2.11 -30.74
C LYS A 444 20.27 -3.62 -30.53
N LEU A 445 19.20 -4.25 -30.99
CA LEU A 445 19.08 -5.70 -30.87
C LEU A 445 20.11 -6.43 -31.73
N ALA A 446 20.49 -5.88 -32.89
CA ALA A 446 21.59 -6.45 -33.67
C ALA A 446 22.96 -6.34 -32.94
N GLU A 447 23.16 -5.32 -32.10
CA GLU A 447 24.35 -5.19 -31.24
C GLU A 447 24.39 -6.24 -30.12
N SER A 448 23.22 -6.70 -29.65
CA SER A 448 23.11 -7.73 -28.60
C SER A 448 23.59 -9.10 -29.05
N GLY A 449 23.53 -9.38 -30.36
CA GLY A 449 23.95 -10.66 -30.93
C GLY A 449 22.97 -11.81 -30.72
N LEU A 450 21.78 -11.53 -30.19
CA LEU A 450 20.70 -12.51 -30.06
C LEU A 450 20.15 -12.94 -31.42
N GLU A 451 19.66 -14.17 -31.52
CA GLU A 451 18.93 -14.63 -32.70
C GLU A 451 17.51 -14.06 -32.70
N THR A 452 17.10 -13.40 -33.79
CA THR A 452 15.77 -12.79 -33.92
C THR A 452 14.78 -13.70 -34.66
N PRO A 453 13.47 -13.62 -34.36
CA PRO A 453 12.88 -12.81 -33.28
C PRO A 453 13.22 -13.38 -31.90
N VAL A 454 13.48 -12.51 -30.93
CA VAL A 454 13.77 -12.90 -29.55
C VAL A 454 12.44 -13.15 -28.83
N PRO A 455 12.17 -14.35 -28.29
CA PRO A 455 10.95 -14.61 -27.52
C PRO A 455 10.95 -13.80 -26.22
N ILE A 456 9.86 -13.11 -25.93
CA ILE A 456 9.68 -12.31 -24.70
C ILE A 456 8.35 -12.67 -24.06
N ARG A 457 8.38 -13.36 -22.91
CA ARG A 457 7.21 -13.60 -22.09
C ARG A 457 6.99 -12.44 -21.13
N ILE A 458 5.83 -11.78 -21.22
CA ILE A 458 5.41 -10.77 -20.25
C ILE A 458 4.43 -11.41 -19.27
N GLY A 459 4.86 -11.53 -18.01
CA GLY A 459 4.06 -12.12 -16.94
C GLY A 459 3.45 -11.06 -16.03
N TYR A 460 2.22 -11.32 -15.58
CA TYR A 460 1.51 -10.52 -14.58
C TYR A 460 0.48 -11.38 -13.84
N SER A 461 0.01 -10.90 -12.69
CA SER A 461 -1.11 -11.53 -11.97
C SER A 461 -2.42 -11.29 -12.73
N ALA A 462 -2.97 -12.36 -13.29
CA ALA A 462 -4.21 -12.36 -14.08
C ALA A 462 -5.37 -12.97 -13.27
N PRO A 463 -6.63 -12.57 -13.53
CA PRO A 463 -7.08 -11.70 -14.62
C PRO A 463 -6.88 -10.21 -14.32
N ASN A 464 -6.34 -9.44 -15.26
CA ASN A 464 -6.28 -7.98 -15.14
C ASN A 464 -6.40 -7.34 -16.53
N GLN A 465 -7.56 -6.75 -16.82
CA GLN A 465 -7.87 -6.24 -18.17
C GLN A 465 -6.95 -5.10 -18.60
N ARG A 466 -6.49 -4.25 -17.66
CA ARG A 466 -5.55 -3.16 -17.96
C ARG A 466 -4.23 -3.74 -18.43
N ARG A 467 -3.66 -4.70 -17.69
CA ARG A 467 -2.40 -5.37 -18.04
C ARG A 467 -2.49 -6.19 -19.33
N THR A 468 -3.60 -6.89 -19.57
CA THR A 468 -3.86 -7.55 -20.87
C THR A 468 -3.82 -6.55 -22.04
N ASN A 469 -4.38 -5.35 -21.84
CA ASN A 469 -4.36 -4.29 -22.86
C ASN A 469 -2.95 -3.67 -23.03
N GLU A 470 -2.19 -3.51 -21.95
CA GLU A 470 -0.79 -3.07 -21.99
C GLU A 470 0.08 -4.04 -22.81
N VAL A 471 0.02 -5.34 -22.50
CA VAL A 471 0.75 -6.38 -23.25
C VAL A 471 0.34 -6.39 -24.72
N SER A 472 -0.94 -6.19 -25.02
CA SER A 472 -1.44 -6.08 -26.40
C SER A 472 -0.87 -4.86 -27.14
N LEU A 473 -0.75 -3.70 -26.49
CA LEU A 473 -0.14 -2.50 -27.06
C LEU A 473 1.37 -2.69 -27.28
N ILE A 474 2.07 -3.28 -26.31
CA ILE A 474 3.49 -3.61 -26.41
C ILE A 474 3.73 -4.59 -27.56
N ALA A 475 2.98 -5.70 -27.62
CA ALA A 475 3.08 -6.68 -28.69
C ALA A 475 2.79 -6.07 -30.07
N SER A 476 1.82 -5.15 -30.17
CA SER A 476 1.51 -4.45 -31.42
C SER A 476 2.66 -3.56 -31.93
N SER A 477 3.49 -3.05 -31.02
CA SER A 477 4.65 -2.21 -31.35
C SER A 477 5.94 -3.03 -31.55
N CYS A 478 6.20 -3.99 -30.67
CA CYS A 478 7.46 -4.72 -30.58
C CYS A 478 7.54 -5.98 -31.45
N ASN A 479 6.41 -6.57 -31.87
CA ASN A 479 6.42 -7.81 -32.68
C ASN A 479 6.89 -7.54 -34.12
N ASP A 480 8.14 -7.90 -34.39
CA ASP A 480 8.77 -7.82 -35.70
C ASP A 480 9.80 -8.97 -35.84
N PRO A 481 9.92 -9.65 -37.01
CA PRO A 481 10.89 -10.72 -37.22
C PRO A 481 12.37 -10.33 -36.99
N GLU A 482 12.69 -9.03 -37.04
CA GLU A 482 14.00 -8.46 -36.74
C GLU A 482 14.10 -7.91 -35.30
N LEU A 483 13.05 -8.05 -34.49
CA LEU A 483 12.98 -7.65 -33.09
C LEU A 483 12.57 -8.83 -32.18
N PHE A 484 11.36 -8.74 -31.62
CA PHE A 484 10.84 -9.60 -30.56
C PHE A 484 9.63 -10.39 -31.03
N GLU A 485 9.36 -11.49 -30.33
CA GLU A 485 8.09 -12.22 -30.34
C GLU A 485 7.53 -12.19 -28.91
N VAL A 486 6.66 -11.22 -28.64
CA VAL A 486 6.02 -10.98 -27.35
C VAL A 486 4.85 -11.95 -27.15
N GLU A 487 4.88 -12.66 -26.03
CA GLU A 487 3.85 -13.58 -25.55
C GLU A 487 3.29 -13.08 -24.21
N ASP A 488 1.96 -12.99 -24.10
CA ASP A 488 1.27 -12.78 -22.82
C ASP A 488 1.23 -14.11 -22.05
N VAL A 489 1.90 -14.15 -20.90
CA VAL A 489 1.91 -15.33 -20.00
C VAL A 489 1.31 -15.02 -18.62
N GLY A 490 0.45 -13.99 -18.55
CA GLY A 490 -0.27 -13.64 -17.34
C GLY A 490 -1.04 -14.82 -16.75
N ASN A 491 -0.95 -15.01 -15.44
CA ASN A 491 -1.59 -16.12 -14.74
C ASN A 491 -1.92 -15.77 -13.28
N ALA A 492 -2.84 -16.51 -12.66
CA ALA A 492 -3.31 -16.24 -11.29
C ALA A 492 -2.23 -16.48 -10.22
N ASP A 493 -1.31 -17.41 -10.46
CA ASP A 493 -0.24 -17.77 -9.52
C ASP A 493 1.07 -17.00 -9.80
N PHE A 494 0.95 -15.80 -10.39
CA PHE A 494 2.11 -15.02 -10.78
C PHE A 494 2.96 -14.65 -9.57
N PHE A 495 2.36 -14.08 -8.53
CA PHE A 495 3.08 -13.69 -7.30
C PHE A 495 3.38 -14.88 -6.38
N GLY A 496 2.63 -15.98 -6.49
CA GLY A 496 2.84 -17.15 -5.64
C GLY A 496 3.99 -18.05 -6.10
N THR A 497 4.22 -18.17 -7.41
CA THR A 497 5.30 -19.02 -7.94
C THR A 497 6.03 -18.44 -9.14
N THR A 498 5.34 -17.85 -10.11
CA THR A 498 5.95 -17.49 -11.41
C THR A 498 7.03 -16.41 -11.25
N LEU A 499 6.74 -15.38 -10.45
CA LEU A 499 7.62 -14.24 -10.21
C LEU A 499 8.92 -14.70 -9.55
N GLU A 500 8.81 -15.41 -8.43
CA GLU A 500 9.95 -15.92 -7.64
C GLU A 500 10.81 -16.92 -8.41
N ASN A 501 10.19 -17.76 -9.26
CA ASN A 501 10.92 -18.73 -10.08
C ASN A 501 11.67 -18.07 -11.25
N GLY A 502 11.39 -16.80 -11.57
CA GLY A 502 11.97 -16.13 -12.73
C GLY A 502 11.44 -16.64 -14.07
N ASP A 503 10.23 -17.22 -14.11
CA ASP A 503 9.63 -17.84 -15.30
C ASP A 503 9.02 -16.80 -16.28
N TRP A 504 9.74 -15.70 -16.52
CA TRP A 504 9.33 -14.53 -17.30
C TRP A 504 10.55 -13.79 -17.84
N GLU A 505 10.41 -13.05 -18.94
CA GLU A 505 11.46 -12.14 -19.42
C GLU A 505 11.19 -10.69 -18.99
N ILE A 506 9.90 -10.33 -18.90
CA ILE A 506 9.43 -9.07 -18.34
C ILE A 506 8.34 -9.37 -17.31
N ALA A 507 8.49 -8.80 -16.11
CA ALA A 507 7.43 -8.79 -15.11
C ALA A 507 6.67 -7.46 -15.23
N LEU A 508 5.34 -7.54 -15.43
CA LEU A 508 4.43 -6.40 -15.48
C LEU A 508 3.59 -6.39 -14.20
N PHE A 509 3.91 -5.47 -13.30
CA PHE A 509 3.15 -5.26 -12.09
C PHE A 509 3.34 -3.84 -11.57
N ALA A 510 2.88 -3.63 -10.34
CA ALA A 510 2.98 -2.34 -9.69
C ALA A 510 3.32 -2.46 -8.22
N TRP A 511 4.22 -1.60 -7.78
CA TRP A 511 4.52 -1.35 -6.37
C TRP A 511 3.53 -0.35 -5.79
N ALA A 512 3.07 -0.59 -4.58
CA ALA A 512 2.22 0.31 -3.81
C ALA A 512 2.91 0.72 -2.51
N GLY A 513 2.86 2.02 -2.20
CA GLY A 513 3.43 2.60 -1.00
C GLY A 513 2.60 3.74 -0.43
N SER A 514 3.17 4.40 0.57
CA SER A 514 2.56 5.56 1.25
C SER A 514 3.58 6.68 1.46
N GLY A 515 4.61 6.77 0.59
CA GLY A 515 5.58 7.86 0.59
C GLY A 515 6.86 7.61 1.43
N GLN A 516 7.16 6.36 1.75
CA GLN A 516 8.37 5.97 2.46
C GLN A 516 9.64 6.40 1.71
N ILE A 517 10.69 6.76 2.46
CA ILE A 517 11.93 7.34 1.94
C ILE A 517 12.90 6.26 1.45
N ALA A 518 13.05 5.16 2.19
CA ALA A 518 14.05 4.12 1.90
C ALA A 518 13.46 2.81 1.34
N SER A 519 12.17 2.79 1.00
CA SER A 519 11.48 1.55 0.63
C SER A 519 11.94 0.93 -0.69
N GLY A 520 12.47 1.74 -1.61
CA GLY A 520 13.06 1.26 -2.87
C GLY A 520 14.34 0.44 -2.68
N GLN A 521 15.02 0.53 -1.53
CA GLN A 521 16.29 -0.19 -1.31
C GLN A 521 16.14 -1.70 -1.54
N ALA A 522 15.14 -2.33 -0.91
CA ALA A 522 14.90 -3.77 -1.03
C ALA A 522 14.57 -4.23 -2.47
N ILE A 523 14.15 -3.31 -3.35
CA ILE A 523 13.77 -3.58 -4.74
C ILE A 523 14.98 -3.52 -5.68
N TYR A 524 15.89 -2.58 -5.44
CA TYR A 524 16.97 -2.24 -6.38
C TYR A 524 18.36 -2.63 -5.91
N GLU A 525 18.57 -2.90 -4.62
CA GLU A 525 19.87 -3.33 -4.13
C GLU A 525 20.20 -4.76 -4.56
N THR A 526 21.50 -5.02 -4.72
CA THR A 526 22.01 -6.37 -4.96
C THR A 526 21.56 -7.31 -3.83
N ASP A 527 20.96 -8.45 -4.19
CA ASP A 527 20.43 -9.45 -3.25
C ASP A 527 19.26 -8.96 -2.36
N GLY A 528 18.65 -7.81 -2.68
CA GLY A 528 17.48 -7.28 -1.98
C GLY A 528 16.27 -8.22 -2.05
N GLU A 529 15.48 -8.28 -0.98
CA GLU A 529 14.38 -9.25 -0.83
C GLU A 529 13.27 -9.11 -1.89
N GLN A 530 13.11 -7.91 -2.45
CA GLN A 530 12.11 -7.58 -3.48
C GLN A 530 12.72 -7.46 -4.88
N ASN A 531 14.01 -7.74 -5.02
CA ASN A 531 14.73 -7.72 -6.29
C ASN A 531 14.52 -9.04 -7.07
N PHE A 532 13.30 -9.28 -7.52
CA PHE A 532 12.92 -10.53 -8.20
C PHE A 532 13.64 -10.75 -9.54
N GLY A 533 14.07 -9.67 -10.19
CA GLY A 533 14.83 -9.73 -11.44
C GLY A 533 16.30 -10.10 -11.25
N GLY A 534 16.85 -9.99 -10.04
CA GLY A 534 18.27 -10.23 -9.78
C GLY A 534 19.19 -9.14 -10.32
N PHE A 535 18.73 -7.88 -10.35
CA PHE A 535 19.57 -6.74 -10.71
C PHE A 535 20.72 -6.57 -9.71
N SER A 536 21.87 -6.09 -10.18
CA SER A 536 23.00 -5.79 -9.28
C SER A 536 23.80 -4.62 -9.84
N ASN A 537 24.04 -3.61 -9.00
CA ASN A 537 24.77 -2.43 -9.39
C ASN A 537 25.39 -1.72 -8.18
N GLU A 538 26.73 -1.72 -8.10
CA GLU A 538 27.47 -1.13 -6.97
C GLU A 538 27.20 0.37 -6.74
N GLU A 539 26.82 1.13 -7.77
CA GLU A 539 26.47 2.56 -7.62
C GLU A 539 25.08 2.75 -7.00
N VAL A 540 24.12 1.91 -7.38
CA VAL A 540 22.78 1.88 -6.76
C VAL A 540 22.87 1.43 -5.31
N ASP A 541 23.61 0.35 -5.04
CA ASP A 541 23.82 -0.17 -3.68
C ASP A 541 24.42 0.92 -2.77
N ALA A 542 25.50 1.57 -3.21
CA ALA A 542 26.16 2.61 -2.42
C ALA A 542 25.29 3.86 -2.20
N ALA A 543 24.42 4.21 -3.15
CA ALA A 543 23.52 5.34 -3.02
C ALA A 543 22.37 5.05 -2.06
N TRP A 544 21.84 3.82 -2.06
CA TRP A 544 20.86 3.37 -1.06
C TRP A 544 21.46 3.29 0.33
N ASP A 545 22.68 2.75 0.48
CA ASP A 545 23.40 2.74 1.76
C ASP A 545 23.55 4.15 2.35
N GLU A 546 23.93 5.14 1.52
CA GLU A 546 24.06 6.53 1.96
C GLU A 546 22.70 7.13 2.33
N LEU A 547 21.67 6.92 1.51
CA LEU A 547 20.30 7.40 1.76
C LEU A 547 19.73 6.84 3.06
N ALA A 548 19.88 5.53 3.28
CA ALA A 548 19.39 4.82 4.45
C ALA A 548 20.15 5.18 5.75
N SER A 549 21.35 5.77 5.64
CA SER A 549 22.20 6.10 6.78
C SER A 549 22.05 7.53 7.31
N THR A 550 21.05 8.29 6.85
CA THR A 550 20.85 9.70 7.21
C THR A 550 19.38 10.08 7.33
N VAL A 551 19.10 11.15 8.07
CA VAL A 551 17.76 11.77 8.16
C VAL A 551 17.70 13.13 7.47
N ASP A 552 18.76 13.55 6.76
CA ASP A 552 18.81 14.83 6.03
C ASP A 552 18.09 14.74 4.68
N PRO A 553 16.95 15.43 4.48
CA PRO A 553 16.18 15.38 3.24
C PRO A 553 16.98 15.84 2.01
N ALA A 554 17.99 16.71 2.20
CA ALA A 554 18.85 17.14 1.11
C ALA A 554 19.76 16.00 0.62
N VAL A 555 20.21 15.11 1.53
CA VAL A 555 20.97 13.93 1.14
C VAL A 555 20.05 12.92 0.46
N HIS A 556 18.85 12.70 0.98
CA HIS A 556 17.85 11.82 0.34
C HIS A 556 17.58 12.22 -1.11
N LEU A 557 17.29 13.50 -1.37
CA LEU A 557 17.05 13.99 -2.72
C LEU A 557 18.24 13.78 -3.66
N GLU A 558 19.46 14.04 -3.20
CA GLU A 558 20.67 13.83 -4.03
C GLU A 558 20.92 12.35 -4.31
N GLN A 559 20.69 11.45 -3.34
CA GLN A 559 20.82 10.01 -3.57
C GLN A 559 19.75 9.47 -4.52
N VAL A 560 18.49 9.92 -4.39
CA VAL A 560 17.41 9.54 -5.33
C VAL A 560 17.78 9.90 -6.77
N LYS A 561 18.41 11.06 -7.01
CA LYS A 561 18.90 11.43 -8.35
C LYS A 561 19.97 10.45 -8.88
N ILE A 562 20.89 10.02 -8.01
CA ILE A 562 21.95 9.06 -8.37
C ILE A 562 21.33 7.70 -8.69
N ILE A 563 20.44 7.22 -7.81
CA ILE A 563 19.71 5.96 -7.96
C ILE A 563 18.94 5.96 -9.27
N GLU A 564 18.05 6.92 -9.50
CA GLU A 564 17.24 6.99 -10.73
C GLU A 564 18.09 7.04 -11.99
N LYS A 565 19.18 7.81 -11.96
CA LYS A 565 20.09 7.91 -13.09
C LYS A 565 20.74 6.56 -13.39
N ALA A 566 21.25 5.87 -12.37
CA ALA A 566 21.88 4.56 -12.53
C ALA A 566 20.86 3.50 -13.01
N LEU A 567 19.62 3.54 -12.50
CA LEU A 567 18.53 2.66 -12.94
C LEU A 567 18.16 2.90 -14.42
N TRP A 568 18.17 4.15 -14.91
CA TRP A 568 17.99 4.46 -16.32
C TRP A 568 19.19 4.10 -17.21
N GLU A 569 20.41 4.34 -16.74
CA GLU A 569 21.63 4.01 -17.49
C GLU A 569 21.83 2.50 -17.66
N ASN A 570 21.37 1.70 -16.69
CA ASN A 570 21.50 0.23 -16.72
C ASN A 570 20.21 -0.49 -17.13
N LEU A 571 19.09 0.25 -17.23
CA LEU A 571 17.75 -0.26 -17.50
C LEU A 571 17.37 -1.41 -16.55
N TYR A 572 17.18 -1.10 -15.27
CA TYR A 572 16.56 -2.03 -14.31
C TYR A 572 15.18 -2.50 -14.79
N GLY A 573 14.37 -1.53 -15.20
CA GLY A 573 12.99 -1.69 -15.64
C GLY A 573 12.50 -0.40 -16.28
N ILE A 574 11.22 -0.32 -16.66
CA ILE A 574 10.63 0.82 -17.36
C ILE A 574 9.37 1.25 -16.58
N PRO A 575 9.38 2.41 -15.87
CA PRO A 575 8.16 2.95 -15.28
C PRO A 575 7.18 3.38 -16.38
N LEU A 576 5.89 3.15 -16.16
CA LEU A 576 4.83 3.46 -17.13
C LEU A 576 4.02 4.68 -16.67
N PHE A 577 3.35 4.57 -15.53
CA PHE A 577 2.46 5.60 -14.98
C PHE A 577 2.19 5.37 -13.49
N ALA A 578 1.79 6.44 -12.80
CA ALA A 578 1.09 6.32 -11.52
C ALA A 578 -0.32 5.75 -11.77
N HIS A 579 -0.77 4.80 -10.94
CA HIS A 579 -2.10 4.22 -11.08
C HIS A 579 -3.16 5.29 -10.83
N PRO A 580 -4.18 5.39 -11.69
CA PRO A 580 -5.33 6.24 -11.43
C PRO A 580 -6.17 5.62 -10.31
N GLY A 581 -6.47 6.40 -9.28
CA GLY A 581 -7.47 6.11 -8.27
C GLY A 581 -8.86 6.53 -8.74
N VAL A 582 -9.86 5.71 -8.44
CA VAL A 582 -11.26 5.97 -8.78
C VAL A 582 -12.10 5.69 -7.56
N VAL A 583 -12.79 6.72 -7.08
CA VAL A 583 -13.76 6.61 -5.99
C VAL A 583 -15.07 7.20 -6.46
N ALA A 584 -16.18 6.54 -6.15
CA ALA A 584 -17.50 7.12 -6.32
C ALA A 584 -18.31 7.00 -5.04
N HIS A 585 -19.08 8.04 -4.74
CA HIS A 585 -19.91 8.04 -3.54
C HIS A 585 -21.23 8.76 -3.74
N ASP A 586 -22.20 8.44 -2.87
CA ASP A 586 -23.45 9.17 -2.74
C ASP A 586 -23.16 10.65 -2.47
N ALA A 587 -23.66 11.54 -3.32
CA ALA A 587 -23.40 12.98 -3.25
C ALA A 587 -23.98 13.64 -1.98
N THR A 588 -24.79 12.93 -1.20
CA THR A 588 -25.29 13.40 0.10
C THR A 588 -24.31 13.15 1.25
N ILE A 589 -23.19 12.46 1.04
CA ILE A 589 -22.19 12.20 2.07
C ILE A 589 -21.06 13.23 1.94
N ASP A 590 -20.89 14.00 3.01
CA ASP A 590 -19.81 14.98 3.16
C ASP A 590 -18.53 14.32 3.68
N ASN A 591 -17.40 15.02 3.49
CA ASN A 591 -16.06 14.64 3.96
C ASN A 591 -15.50 13.34 3.36
N ILE A 592 -15.99 12.89 2.20
CA ILE A 592 -15.27 11.89 1.40
C ILE A 592 -14.09 12.60 0.72
N ILE A 593 -12.86 12.25 1.11
CA ILE A 593 -11.65 12.90 0.60
C ILE A 593 -10.76 11.85 -0.04
N PHE A 594 -10.49 12.00 -1.34
CA PHE A 594 -9.58 11.13 -2.08
C PHE A 594 -8.23 11.00 -1.36
N ASN A 595 -7.63 9.81 -1.38
CA ASN A 595 -6.34 9.53 -0.77
C ASN A 595 -5.48 8.73 -1.73
N SER A 596 -4.24 9.15 -1.93
CA SER A 596 -3.29 8.49 -2.83
C SER A 596 -2.59 7.27 -2.22
N THR A 597 -2.69 7.06 -0.92
CA THR A 597 -1.92 6.08 -0.14
C THR A 597 -2.62 4.74 0.00
N GLN A 598 -1.94 3.77 0.62
CA GLN A 598 -2.50 2.44 0.90
C GLN A 598 -3.63 2.46 1.95
N THR A 599 -3.87 3.58 2.63
CA THR A 599 -5.01 3.74 3.54
C THR A 599 -6.35 3.93 2.82
N GLN A 600 -6.32 4.09 1.49
CA GLN A 600 -7.50 4.15 0.61
C GLN A 600 -8.48 5.27 1.00
N ILE A 601 -9.66 5.28 0.39
CA ILE A 601 -10.66 6.30 0.69
C ILE A 601 -11.06 6.34 2.16
N VAL A 602 -10.97 5.20 2.87
CA VAL A 602 -11.41 5.09 4.27
C VAL A 602 -10.51 5.79 5.27
N TRP A 603 -9.36 6.36 4.88
CA TRP A 603 -8.39 6.99 5.79
C TRP A 603 -9.02 7.99 6.77
N ASN A 604 -10.08 8.70 6.34
CA ASN A 604 -10.83 9.68 7.12
C ASN A 604 -12.31 9.27 7.35
N ALA A 605 -12.64 7.98 7.28
CA ALA A 605 -14.03 7.50 7.39
C ALA A 605 -14.76 7.88 8.69
N GLU A 606 -14.04 8.19 9.77
CA GLU A 606 -14.60 8.74 11.00
C GLU A 606 -15.23 10.12 10.82
N GLN A 607 -14.90 10.82 9.74
CA GLN A 607 -15.40 12.15 9.41
C GLN A 607 -16.61 12.13 8.47
N TRP A 608 -16.90 10.97 7.87
CA TRP A 608 -17.98 10.83 6.90
C TRP A 608 -19.33 10.99 7.57
N VAL A 609 -20.17 11.84 6.97
CA VAL A 609 -21.51 12.12 7.50
C VAL A 609 -22.44 12.47 6.36
N ARG A 610 -23.66 11.95 6.39
CA ARG A 610 -24.70 12.34 5.44
C ARG A 610 -25.25 13.72 5.79
N ALA A 611 -25.15 14.65 4.86
CA ALA A 611 -25.72 15.98 4.97
C ALA A 611 -27.24 15.89 5.25
N GLN A 612 -27.73 16.64 6.24
CA GLN A 612 -29.15 16.65 6.64
C GLN A 612 -30.02 17.64 5.87
#